data_AF-A0A5C7EZL8-F1
#
_entry.id   AF-A0A5C7EZL8-F1
#
_cell.length_a   1.000
_cell.length_b   1.000
_cell.length_c   1.000
_cell.angle_alpha   90.00
_cell.angle_beta   90.00
_cell.angle_gamma   90.00
#
_symmetry.space_group_name_H-M   'P 1'
#
loop_
_entity.id
_entity.type
_entity.pdbx_description
1 polymer ?
#
loop_
_entity_poly.entity_id
_entity_poly.type
_entity_poly.pdbx_seq_one_letter_code
_entity_poly.pdbx_strand_id
1 'polypeptide(L)' 'MPTDLAPYVLYGASLITDLECLERQAESGAAVYAQDITRLLARYGTSYPDLPHYLQDAVDRIDLID' A
#
# COMPACT_ATOMS: atom_id res chain seq x y z
N MET A 1 -12.94 19.58 20.23
CA MET A 1 -11.80 18.68 19.94
C MET A 1 -11.33 19.01 18.54
N PRO A 2 -10.18 19.67 18.33
CA PRO A 2 -9.67 19.83 16.98
C PRO A 2 -9.23 18.45 16.49
N THR A 3 -9.85 17.98 15.42
CA THR A 3 -9.58 16.70 14.80
C THR A 3 -8.20 16.79 14.13
N ASP A 4 -7.19 16.29 14.81
CA ASP A 4 -5.83 16.10 14.29
C ASP A 4 -5.84 14.94 13.27
N LEU A 5 -6.59 15.14 12.17
CA LEU A 5 -6.67 14.22 11.03
C LEU A 5 -5.51 14.42 10.06
N ALA A 6 -4.73 15.49 10.23
CA ALA A 6 -3.59 15.80 9.38
C ALA A 6 -2.56 14.65 9.27
N PRO A 7 -2.13 13.99 10.37
CA PRO A 7 -1.23 12.84 10.27
C PRO A 7 -1.87 11.65 9.55
N TYR A 8 -3.15 11.35 9.80
CA TYR A 8 -3.86 10.25 9.13
C TYR A 8 -4.06 10.49 7.62
N VAL A 9 -4.36 11.73 7.21
CA VAL A 9 -4.57 12.09 5.80
C VAL A 9 -3.25 12.06 5.02
N LEU A 10 -2.15 12.57 5.59
CA LEU A 10 -0.82 12.51 4.98
C LEU A 10 -0.31 11.06 4.89
N TYR A 11 -0.67 10.24 5.88
CA TYR A 11 -0.30 8.83 5.94
C TYR A 11 -1.01 8.00 4.88
N GLY A 12 -2.33 8.21 4.70
CA GLY A 12 -3.09 7.55 3.63
C GLY A 12 -2.58 7.94 2.23
N ALA A 13 -2.23 9.21 2.03
CA ALA A 13 -1.64 9.68 0.76
C ALA A 13 -0.26 9.04 0.48
N SER A 14 0.55 8.83 1.53
CA SER A 14 1.86 8.20 1.41
C SER A 14 1.74 6.70 1.10
N LEU A 15 0.81 6.00 1.74
CA LEU A 15 0.53 4.59 1.44
C LEU A 15 0.06 4.39 0.00
N ILE A 16 -0.84 5.24 -0.50
CA ILE A 16 -1.27 5.22 -1.91
C ILE A 16 -0.07 5.39 -2.84
N THR A 17 0.78 6.40 -2.57
CA THR A 17 1.96 6.68 -3.40
C THR A 17 2.94 5.51 -3.42
N ASP A 18 3.17 4.86 -2.28
CA ASP A 18 4.05 3.71 -2.19
C ASP A 18 3.49 2.50 -2.94
N LEU A 19 2.17 2.27 -2.88
CA LEU A 19 1.50 1.20 -3.64
C LEU A 19 1.55 1.46 -5.15
N GLU A 20 1.29 2.68 -5.61
CA GLU A 20 1.41 3.07 -7.02
C GLU A 20 2.86 2.90 -7.54
N CYS A 21 3.85 3.13 -6.67
CA CYS A 21 5.26 2.90 -7.01
C CYS A 21 5.55 1.41 -7.22
N LEU A 22 5.01 0.54 -6.37
CA LEU A 22 5.14 -0.91 -6.50
C LEU A 22 4.40 -1.44 -7.73
N GLU A 23 3.22 -0.94 -8.02
CA GLU A 23 2.47 -1.26 -9.24
C GLU A 23 3.31 -0.94 -10.49
N ARG A 24 3.86 0.28 -10.58
CA ARG A 24 4.76 0.67 -11.69
C ARG A 24 6.02 -0.17 -11.80
N GLN A 25 6.57 -0.61 -10.68
CA GLN A 25 7.73 -1.50 -10.67
C GLN A 25 7.37 -2.87 -11.25
N ALA A 26 6.25 -3.45 -10.82
CA ALA A 26 5.73 -4.70 -11.38
C ALA A 26 5.43 -4.57 -12.89
N GLU A 27 4.78 -3.48 -13.32
CA GLU A 27 4.54 -3.18 -14.74
C GLU A 27 5.85 -3.05 -15.55
N SER A 28 6.93 -2.58 -14.92
CA SER A 28 8.26 -2.48 -15.53
C SER A 28 9.02 -3.81 -15.54
N GLY A 29 8.41 -4.90 -15.05
CA GLY A 29 9.01 -6.23 -14.97
C GLY A 29 9.90 -6.46 -13.75
N ALA A 30 9.84 -5.59 -12.73
CA ALA A 30 10.52 -5.83 -11.47
C ALA A 30 9.74 -6.85 -10.63
N ALA A 31 10.48 -7.72 -9.95
CA ALA A 31 9.92 -8.67 -9.01
C ALA A 31 9.42 -7.94 -7.75
N VAL A 32 8.11 -7.93 -7.53
CA VAL A 32 7.49 -7.44 -6.28
C VAL A 32 7.01 -8.65 -5.48
N TYR A 33 7.51 -8.81 -4.26
CA TYR A 33 7.16 -9.95 -3.44
C TYR A 33 6.01 -9.61 -2.48
N ALA A 34 5.16 -10.58 -2.18
CA ALA A 34 4.08 -10.43 -1.21
C ALA A 34 4.61 -10.02 0.19
N GLN A 35 5.82 -10.44 0.56
CA GLN A 35 6.49 -10.02 1.79
C GLN A 35 6.78 -8.52 1.84
N ASP A 36 7.04 -7.88 0.69
CA ASP A 36 7.39 -6.46 0.62
C ASP A 36 6.15 -5.60 0.81
N ILE A 37 5.01 -6.02 0.23
CA ILE A 37 3.70 -5.46 0.52
C ILE A 37 3.38 -5.61 2.01
N THR A 38 3.56 -6.81 2.57
CA THR A 38 3.27 -7.06 3.99
C THR A 38 4.11 -6.17 4.90
N ARG A 39 5.40 -6.00 4.61
CA ARG A 39 6.30 -5.09 5.34
C ARG A 39 5.90 -3.63 5.19
N LEU A 40 5.49 -3.22 3.99
CA LEU A 40 4.97 -1.88 3.74
C LEU A 40 3.75 -1.62 4.61
N LEU A 41 2.72 -2.47 4.53
CA LEU A 41 1.49 -2.33 5.31
C LEU A 41 1.77 -2.33 6.82
N ALA A 42 2.67 -3.19 7.30
CA ALA A 42 3.07 -3.20 8.71
C ALA A 42 3.77 -1.90 9.15
N ARG A 43 4.58 -1.28 8.28
CA ARG A 43 5.16 0.06 8.53
C ARG A 43 4.05 1.11 8.63
N TYR A 44 2.98 0.92 7.87
CA TYR A 44 1.76 1.70 7.96
C TYR A 44 0.78 1.20 9.06
N GLY A 45 1.21 0.32 9.97
CA GLY A 45 0.39 -0.14 11.10
C GLY A 45 -0.94 -0.77 10.68
N THR A 46 -1.01 -1.25 9.44
CA THR A 46 -2.19 -1.85 8.82
C THR A 46 -1.85 -3.22 8.25
N SER A 47 -2.87 -3.93 7.81
CA SER A 47 -2.74 -5.21 7.12
C SER A 47 -3.66 -5.23 5.90
N TYR A 48 -3.43 -6.15 4.97
CA TYR A 48 -4.25 -6.25 3.76
C TYR A 48 -5.76 -6.31 4.04
N PRO A 49 -6.29 -7.15 4.97
CA PRO A 49 -7.73 -7.16 5.25
C PRO A 49 -8.25 -5.88 5.92
N ASP A 50 -7.37 -5.08 6.54
CA ASP A 50 -7.71 -3.81 7.17
C ASP A 50 -7.66 -2.63 6.18
N LEU A 51 -7.19 -2.86 4.95
CA LEU A 51 -7.18 -1.84 3.91
C LEU A 51 -8.61 -1.50 3.46
N PRO A 52 -8.89 -0.24 3.11
CA PRO A 52 -10.05 0.10 2.29
C PRO A 52 -10.07 -0.68 0.98
N HIS A 53 -11.26 -1.04 0.49
CA HIS A 53 -11.42 -1.84 -0.73
C HIS A 53 -10.64 -1.30 -1.95
N TYR A 54 -10.61 0.01 -2.15
CA TYR A 54 -9.88 0.59 -3.29
C TYR A 54 -8.35 0.37 -3.21
N LEU A 55 -7.79 0.18 -2.01
CA LEU A 55 -6.38 -0.17 -1.82
C LEU A 55 -6.13 -1.68 -1.94
N GLN A 56 -7.10 -2.50 -1.52
CA GLN A 56 -7.05 -3.94 -1.77
C GLN A 56 -7.02 -4.21 -3.29
N ASP A 57 -7.92 -3.56 -4.05
CA ASP A 57 -7.95 -3.63 -5.51
C ASP A 57 -6.62 -3.19 -6.15
N ALA A 58 -5.93 -2.21 -5.57
CA ALA A 58 -4.62 -1.76 -6.05
C ALA A 58 -3.54 -2.80 -5.80
N VAL A 59 -3.50 -3.38 -4.60
CA VAL A 59 -2.57 -4.48 -4.27
C VAL A 59 -2.82 -5.70 -5.15
N ASP A 60 -4.09 -6.04 -5.43
CA ASP A 60 -4.47 -7.21 -6.23
C ASP A 60 -4.07 -7.09 -7.71
N ARG A 61 -3.83 -5.87 -8.21
CA ARG A 61 -3.32 -5.63 -9.58
C ARG A 61 -1.82 -5.83 -9.68
N ILE A 62 -1.10 -5.78 -8.57
CA ILE A 62 0.34 -6.01 -8.55
C ILE A 62 0.54 -7.50 -8.75
N ASP A 63 1.28 -7.89 -9.79
CA ASP A 63 1.64 -9.28 -10.03
C ASP A 63 2.68 -9.72 -9.01
N LEU A 64 2.20 -10.19 -7.86
CA LEU A 64 3.02 -10.55 -6.71
C LEU A 64 3.68 -11.91 -6.90
N ILE A 65 4.94 -11.98 -6.50
CA ILE A 65 5.70 -13.22 -6.40
C ILE A 65 5.64 -13.70 -4.95
N ASP A 66 5.36 -15.00 -4.75
CA ASP A 66 5.38 -15.68 -3.44
C ASP A 66 6.79 -15.77 -2.84
#